data_AF-A0A975Y7A7-F1
#
_entry.id   AF-A0A975Y7A7-F1
#
_cell.length_a   1.000
_cell.length_b   1.000
_cell.length_c   1.000
_cell.angle_alpha   90.00
_cell.angle_beta   90.00
_cell.angle_gamma   90.00
#
_symmetry.space_group_name_H-M   'P 1'
#
loop_
_entity.id
_entity.type
_entity.pdbx_description
1 polymer ?
#
loop_
_entity_poly.entity_id
_entity_poly.type
_entity_poly.pdbx_seq_one_letter_code
_entity_poly.pdbx_strand_id
1 'polypeptide(L)'
;MTTTNTNQVSTLIITVGTRQIGWRCKDGVIRSFGADGNIGYPAHINELYQELGIERGHHQDGDKTYPWSGRDLGKRYYDHCQEWLGGDFNNVELLLDKIIIETAVTQGLKHIILWATDQPEDVSWFYRRLDTLWLAELMKGKIKSLFPDIRVDIHAPKINANDTSGIREELEQLVLKEALEAFYPNNNEEFVLWIQNKGCAPAVASCVEICAAALVRQCKVFNASPDEPPEFFTTLENGTVTANYSQSFQRIPMGEYFWALEKLRIKSAWERGDFSEAQIWLKVHETRHPVSYKLAGLLAKYSNGESNDDFYRKLKEWVSSKDVSKVVNSAQIETWKTQLQKLQDNKITNLWESTLALQLTLNRENYTTAFIQFVQILEQLLYLQSINQIWYTKGWIVRDKNEPTLAELIQGWCLYKKFKEDNKWSKLMGDIRKNRNQIIHEGESVNAKQVGDIWAKHNFEGVKIPTTPEIIKKLMINTLKEISTPPNFHNLLMRSLYQWGLQYLEDAS
;
A
#
# COMPACT_ATOMS: atom_id res chain seq x y z
N MET A 1 0.38 18.09 14.24
CA MET A 1 0.16 17.06 15.28
C MET A 1 -0.11 15.74 14.59
N THR A 2 0.42 14.67 15.21
CA THR A 2 0.41 13.25 14.80
C THR A 2 0.92 12.97 13.38
N THR A 3 2.24 13.02 13.21
CA THR A 3 2.92 12.13 12.25
C THR A 3 2.64 10.70 12.69
N THR A 4 1.76 10.00 11.98
CA THR A 4 1.66 8.54 12.05
C THR A 4 3.05 7.97 11.77
N ASN A 5 3.74 7.54 12.82
CA ASN A 5 5.01 6.85 12.72
C ASN A 5 4.75 5.55 11.95
N THR A 6 5.09 5.51 10.67
CA THR A 6 5.11 4.30 9.82
C THR A 6 6.20 3.30 10.23
N ASN A 7 6.64 3.37 11.49
CA ASN A 7 7.75 2.66 12.08
C ASN A 7 7.31 1.83 13.29
N GLN A 8 6.01 1.52 13.44
CA GLN A 8 5.58 0.60 14.48
C GLN A 8 5.66 -0.83 13.95
N VAL A 9 6.24 -1.77 14.70
CA VAL A 9 6.20 -3.21 14.39
C VAL A 9 5.29 -3.89 15.39
N SER A 10 4.34 -4.69 14.92
CA SER A 10 3.41 -5.41 15.79
C SER A 10 3.99 -6.78 16.14
N THR A 11 4.34 -7.56 15.11
CA THR A 11 4.81 -8.94 15.23
C THR A 11 5.99 -9.19 14.30
N LEU A 12 6.95 -9.99 14.77
CA LEU A 12 8.09 -10.48 14.00
C LEU A 12 8.07 -12.01 13.97
N ILE A 13 7.96 -12.60 12.78
CA ILE A 13 8.14 -14.05 12.59
C ILE A 13 9.58 -14.30 12.14
N ILE A 14 10.29 -15.19 12.84
CA ILE A 14 11.65 -15.60 12.50
C ILE A 14 11.63 -17.10 12.23
N THR A 15 12.04 -17.51 11.03
CA THR A 15 12.27 -18.94 10.78
C THR A 15 13.64 -19.32 11.31
N VAL A 16 13.67 -20.25 12.26
CA VAL A 16 14.90 -20.64 12.94
C VAL A 16 15.72 -21.59 12.08
N GLY A 17 16.96 -21.19 11.83
CA GLY A 17 17.99 -21.87 11.08
C GLY A 17 19.25 -22.09 11.93
N THR A 18 20.08 -23.04 11.53
CA THR A 18 21.24 -23.49 12.33
C THR A 18 22.36 -22.44 12.46
N ARG A 19 22.50 -21.53 11.48
CA ARG A 19 23.51 -20.46 11.49
C ARG A 19 23.08 -19.20 12.25
N GLN A 20 21.85 -19.11 12.73
CA GLN A 20 21.36 -17.92 13.44
C GLN A 20 21.86 -17.84 14.88
N ILE A 21 22.34 -18.95 15.43
CA ILE A 21 22.72 -19.05 16.83
C ILE A 21 24.18 -19.47 16.96
N GLY A 22 24.88 -18.85 17.90
CA GLY A 22 26.18 -19.27 18.38
C GLY A 22 26.23 -19.40 19.89
N TRP A 23 27.32 -19.94 20.39
CA TRP A 23 27.67 -19.97 21.80
C TRP A 23 29.03 -19.32 22.01
N ARG A 24 29.08 -18.35 22.92
CA ARG A 24 30.32 -17.75 23.40
C ARG A 24 30.96 -18.70 24.41
N CYS A 25 32.03 -19.35 23.98
CA CYS A 25 32.75 -20.33 24.79
C CYS A 25 33.68 -19.64 25.79
N LYS A 26 34.22 -20.41 26.75
CA LYS A 26 35.14 -19.90 27.78
C LYS A 26 36.41 -19.26 27.24
N ASP A 27 36.86 -19.70 26.07
CA ASP A 27 38.01 -19.13 25.35
C ASP A 27 37.70 -17.82 24.61
N GLY A 28 36.46 -17.32 24.71
CA GLY A 28 36.00 -16.09 24.07
C GLY A 28 35.54 -16.25 22.62
N VAL A 29 35.74 -17.43 22.02
CA VAL A 29 35.34 -17.74 20.64
C VAL A 29 33.83 -17.95 20.57
N ILE A 30 33.19 -17.40 19.53
CA ILE A 30 31.77 -17.62 19.28
C ILE A 30 31.63 -18.75 18.26
N ARG A 31 31.10 -19.88 18.71
CA ARG A 31 30.95 -21.09 17.90
C ARG A 31 29.51 -21.24 17.43
N SER A 32 29.32 -21.30 16.12
CA SER A 32 28.00 -21.43 15.49
C SER A 32 27.48 -22.88 15.55
N PHE A 33 26.19 -23.04 15.88
CA PHE A 33 25.48 -24.33 15.84
C PHE A 33 25.20 -24.83 14.41
N GLY A 34 25.61 -24.09 13.37
CA GLY A 34 25.47 -24.47 11.96
C GLY A 34 26.77 -24.84 11.26
N ALA A 35 27.92 -24.81 11.96
CA ALA A 35 29.24 -25.03 11.35
C ALA A 35 29.86 -26.37 11.78
N ASP A 36 29.65 -27.40 10.94
CA ASP A 36 30.01 -28.80 11.22
C ASP A 36 31.28 -29.28 10.49
N GLY A 37 32.15 -28.37 10.04
CA GLY A 37 33.37 -28.75 9.31
C GLY A 37 33.18 -29.15 7.84
N ASN A 38 31.95 -29.11 7.34
CA ASN A 38 31.60 -29.50 5.97
C ASN A 38 31.63 -28.28 5.03
N ILE A 39 32.07 -28.46 3.77
CA ILE A 39 31.98 -27.45 2.70
C ILE A 39 32.64 -26.11 3.10
N GLY A 40 33.87 -26.15 3.61
CA GLY A 40 34.64 -24.94 3.94
C GLY A 40 34.19 -24.22 5.21
N TYR A 41 33.26 -24.77 5.99
CA TYR A 41 32.92 -24.27 7.32
C TYR A 41 33.88 -24.79 8.42
N PRO A 42 34.10 -24.04 9.51
CA PRO A 42 34.87 -24.53 10.65
C PRO A 42 34.13 -25.66 11.39
N ALA A 43 34.87 -26.44 12.18
CA ALA A 43 34.36 -27.60 12.91
C ALA A 43 33.74 -27.23 14.27
N HIS A 44 33.02 -26.11 14.35
CA HIS A 44 32.46 -25.59 15.61
C HIS A 44 31.59 -26.60 16.37
N ILE A 45 30.86 -27.47 15.68
CA ILE A 45 30.07 -28.53 16.35
C ILE A 45 30.96 -29.43 17.21
N ASN A 46 32.13 -29.84 16.71
CA ASN A 46 33.08 -30.66 17.50
C ASN A 46 33.52 -29.92 18.75
N GLU A 47 33.90 -28.67 18.57
CA GLU A 47 34.42 -27.83 19.64
C GLU A 47 33.34 -27.52 20.69
N LEU A 48 32.07 -27.41 20.28
CA LEU A 48 30.93 -27.24 21.19
C LEU A 48 30.63 -28.50 22.02
N TYR A 49 30.85 -29.71 21.49
CA TYR A 49 30.79 -30.93 22.32
C TYR A 49 31.95 -30.97 23.32
N GLN A 50 33.15 -30.58 22.88
CA GLN A 50 34.34 -30.50 23.75
C GLN A 50 34.16 -29.50 24.90
N GLU A 51 33.51 -28.36 24.65
CA GLU A 51 33.18 -27.35 25.68
C GLU A 51 32.28 -27.94 26.79
N LEU A 52 31.42 -28.91 26.46
CA LEU A 52 30.59 -29.66 27.41
C LEU A 52 31.32 -30.86 28.03
N GLY A 53 32.60 -31.09 27.70
CA GLY A 53 33.37 -32.25 28.14
C GLY A 53 32.93 -33.57 27.50
N ILE A 54 32.29 -33.51 26.33
CA ILE A 54 31.77 -34.67 25.61
C ILE A 54 32.66 -34.94 24.40
N GLU A 55 33.20 -36.15 24.30
CA GLU A 55 33.90 -36.59 23.08
C GLU A 55 32.88 -36.98 22.02
N ARG A 56 32.91 -36.32 20.86
CA ARG A 56 31.99 -36.61 19.75
C ARG A 56 32.44 -37.88 19.02
N GLY A 57 31.58 -38.90 19.01
CA GLY A 57 31.80 -40.12 18.23
C GLY A 57 31.46 -39.97 16.73
N HIS A 58 31.53 -41.07 15.99
CA HIS A 58 31.12 -41.13 14.58
C HIS A 58 29.66 -41.56 14.44
N HIS A 59 28.92 -40.93 13.53
CA HIS A 59 27.55 -41.34 13.20
C HIS A 59 27.57 -42.42 12.10
N GLN A 60 26.85 -43.53 12.31
CA GLN A 60 26.59 -44.56 11.30
C GLN A 60 25.08 -44.67 11.05
N ASP A 61 24.65 -44.69 9.80
CA ASP A 61 23.23 -44.88 9.44
C ASP A 61 22.72 -46.22 10.00
N GLY A 62 21.70 -46.16 10.85
CA GLY A 62 21.12 -47.33 11.53
C GLY A 62 21.52 -47.48 13.01
N ASP A 63 22.54 -46.75 13.46
CA ASP A 63 22.94 -46.70 14.88
C ASP A 63 22.35 -45.47 15.58
N LYS A 64 21.31 -45.67 16.39
CA LYS A 64 20.67 -44.64 17.21
C LYS A 64 21.42 -44.33 18.52
N THR A 65 22.50 -45.05 18.80
CA THR A 65 23.24 -44.94 20.08
C THR A 65 23.93 -43.59 20.23
N TYR A 66 24.16 -42.88 19.12
CA TYR A 66 24.96 -41.66 19.07
C TYR A 66 24.27 -40.53 18.26
N PRO A 67 23.41 -39.72 18.89
CA PRO A 67 22.56 -38.72 18.22
C PRO A 67 23.29 -37.40 17.89
N TRP A 68 24.58 -37.43 17.54
CA TRP A 68 25.40 -36.24 17.34
C TRP A 68 24.85 -35.35 16.22
N SER A 69 24.25 -34.22 16.60
CA SER A 69 23.53 -33.33 15.69
C SER A 69 23.40 -31.92 16.25
N GLY A 70 22.99 -30.97 15.42
CA GLY A 70 22.58 -29.65 15.89
C GLY A 70 21.37 -29.74 16.82
N ARG A 71 20.46 -30.70 16.59
CA ARG A 71 19.29 -30.98 17.44
C ARG A 71 19.70 -31.44 18.85
N ASP A 72 20.59 -32.44 18.95
CA ASP A 72 21.09 -32.96 20.23
C ASP A 72 21.92 -31.90 20.96
N LEU A 73 22.85 -31.25 20.25
CA LEU A 73 23.69 -30.20 20.82
C LEU A 73 22.84 -29.03 21.34
N GLY A 74 21.86 -28.58 20.56
CA GLY A 74 20.90 -27.55 20.97
C GLY A 74 20.18 -27.92 22.26
N LYS A 75 19.69 -29.18 22.37
CA LYS A 75 19.05 -29.67 23.61
C LYS A 75 20.01 -29.62 24.80
N ARG A 76 21.23 -30.15 24.63
CA ARG A 76 22.22 -30.18 25.72
C ARG A 76 22.57 -28.79 26.22
N TYR A 77 22.76 -27.83 25.31
CA TYR A 77 23.02 -26.45 25.70
C TYR A 77 21.79 -25.79 26.34
N TYR A 78 20.58 -26.13 25.91
CA TYR A 78 19.36 -25.66 26.55
C TYR A 78 19.24 -26.20 27.98
N ASP A 79 19.38 -27.51 28.16
CA ASP A 79 19.39 -28.15 29.48
C ASP A 79 20.52 -27.57 30.35
N HIS A 80 21.70 -27.30 29.77
CA HIS A 80 22.80 -26.63 30.47
C HIS A 80 22.41 -25.23 30.98
N CYS A 81 21.78 -24.40 30.14
CA CYS A 81 21.31 -23.08 30.55
C CYS A 81 20.24 -23.17 31.65
N GLN A 82 19.25 -24.03 31.48
CA GLN A 82 18.12 -24.17 32.41
C GLN A 82 18.53 -24.79 33.75
N GLU A 83 19.20 -25.94 33.72
CA GLU A 83 19.45 -26.75 34.91
C GLU A 83 20.74 -26.36 35.63
N TRP A 84 21.78 -25.96 34.90
CA TRP A 84 23.13 -25.77 35.46
C TRP A 84 23.52 -24.31 35.61
N LEU A 85 23.07 -23.45 34.71
CA LEU A 85 23.30 -22.00 34.78
C LEU A 85 22.13 -21.24 35.41
N GLY A 86 21.14 -21.95 35.98
CA GLY A 86 20.02 -21.34 36.70
C GLY A 86 19.09 -20.49 35.81
N GLY A 87 18.93 -20.88 34.54
CA GLY A 87 18.17 -20.13 33.55
C GLY A 87 18.95 -19.00 32.89
N ASP A 88 20.29 -18.98 33.00
CA ASP A 88 21.13 -17.99 32.31
C ASP A 88 21.44 -18.41 30.86
N PHE A 89 21.05 -17.53 29.92
CA PHE A 89 21.27 -17.68 28.48
C PHE A 89 22.32 -16.69 27.93
N ASN A 90 23.11 -16.03 28.77
CA ASN A 90 24.03 -14.96 28.37
C ASN A 90 25.07 -15.38 27.33
N ASN A 91 25.54 -16.63 27.38
CA ASN A 91 26.51 -17.16 26.41
C ASN A 91 25.88 -17.53 25.07
N VAL A 92 24.55 -17.59 24.96
CA VAL A 92 23.89 -17.74 23.66
C VAL A 92 24.03 -16.43 22.89
N GLU A 93 24.38 -16.53 21.61
CA GLU A 93 24.57 -15.38 20.73
C GLU A 93 23.62 -15.45 19.53
N LEU A 94 22.94 -14.34 19.25
CA LEU A 94 22.05 -14.18 18.08
C LEU A 94 22.86 -13.59 16.93
N LEU A 95 23.32 -14.43 16.01
CA LEU A 95 24.30 -14.06 14.99
C LEU A 95 23.70 -13.21 13.88
N LEU A 96 22.52 -13.56 13.38
CA LEU A 96 21.89 -12.86 12.25
C LEU A 96 20.73 -11.95 12.67
N ASP A 97 20.03 -12.29 13.75
CA ASP A 97 18.73 -11.67 14.03
C ASP A 97 18.78 -10.58 15.10
N LYS A 98 19.92 -10.41 15.80
CA LYS A 98 20.06 -9.42 16.88
C LYS A 98 19.69 -8.01 16.44
N ILE A 99 20.27 -7.53 15.34
CA ILE A 99 20.04 -6.18 14.82
C ILE A 99 18.59 -5.97 14.36
N ILE A 100 17.96 -7.01 13.80
CA ILE A 100 16.55 -6.99 13.39
C ILE A 100 15.67 -6.85 14.62
N ILE A 101 15.90 -7.67 15.65
CA ILE A 101 15.13 -7.66 16.89
C ILE A 101 15.31 -6.32 17.59
N GLU A 102 16.54 -5.85 17.84
CA GLU A 102 16.82 -4.55 18.46
C GLU A 102 16.10 -3.40 17.74
N THR A 103 16.18 -3.38 16.41
CA THR A 103 15.50 -2.37 15.60
C THR A 103 13.99 -2.48 15.71
N ALA A 104 13.43 -3.69 15.70
CA ALA A 104 12.00 -3.90 15.85
C ALA A 104 11.50 -3.53 17.26
N VAL A 105 12.26 -3.81 18.33
CA VAL A 105 11.93 -3.42 19.72
C VAL A 105 11.84 -1.90 19.85
N THR A 106 12.84 -1.18 19.32
CA THR A 106 12.81 0.30 19.32
C THR A 106 11.65 0.87 18.50
N GLN A 107 11.12 0.07 17.58
CA GLN A 107 9.92 0.31 16.78
C GLN A 107 8.64 -0.24 17.41
N GLY A 108 8.66 -0.62 18.70
CA GLY A 108 7.46 -0.99 19.45
C GLY A 108 6.98 -2.44 19.25
N LEU A 109 7.86 -3.34 18.79
CA LEU A 109 7.60 -4.78 18.72
C LEU A 109 7.11 -5.33 20.06
N LYS A 110 6.00 -6.08 20.03
CA LYS A 110 5.44 -6.72 21.22
C LYS A 110 5.53 -8.25 21.20
N HIS A 111 5.56 -8.85 20.00
CA HIS A 111 5.48 -10.29 19.83
C HIS A 111 6.50 -10.81 18.81
N ILE A 112 7.27 -11.84 19.20
CA ILE A 112 8.12 -12.62 18.31
C ILE A 112 7.60 -14.05 18.25
N ILE A 113 7.48 -14.59 17.04
CA ILE A 113 7.20 -15.99 16.80
C ILE A 113 8.42 -16.63 16.17
N LEU A 114 8.99 -17.62 16.83
CA LEU A 114 10.09 -18.43 16.33
C LEU A 114 9.51 -19.67 15.66
N TRP A 115 9.55 -19.71 14.33
CA TRP A 115 9.15 -20.89 13.57
C TRP A 115 10.31 -21.87 13.50
N ALA A 116 10.18 -23.03 14.13
CA ALA A 116 11.23 -24.04 14.19
C ALA A 116 10.80 -25.34 13.49
N THR A 117 11.75 -26.18 13.10
CA THR A 117 11.45 -27.52 12.58
C THR A 117 11.51 -28.56 13.70
N ASP A 118 10.48 -29.41 13.74
CA ASP A 118 10.44 -30.63 14.56
C ASP A 118 10.01 -31.83 13.70
N GLN A 119 10.93 -32.38 12.92
CA GLN A 119 10.59 -33.43 11.96
C GLN A 119 10.17 -34.75 12.65
N PRO A 120 9.12 -35.43 12.16
CA PRO A 120 8.65 -36.68 12.76
C PRO A 120 9.67 -37.83 12.63
N GLU A 121 9.48 -38.86 13.45
CA GLU A 121 10.46 -39.95 13.65
C GLU A 121 10.70 -40.83 12.43
N ASP A 122 9.77 -40.83 11.48
CA ASP A 122 9.80 -41.55 10.21
C ASP A 122 10.68 -40.86 9.14
N VAL A 123 11.07 -39.60 9.36
CA VAL A 123 12.03 -38.91 8.50
C VAL A 123 13.45 -39.41 8.79
N SER A 124 14.26 -39.59 7.74
CA SER A 124 15.66 -40.00 7.88
C SER A 124 16.44 -39.07 8.82
N TRP A 125 17.27 -39.66 9.68
CA TRP A 125 18.12 -38.94 10.63
C TRP A 125 19.01 -37.89 9.96
N PHE A 126 19.45 -38.14 8.72
CA PHE A 126 20.26 -37.20 7.95
C PHE A 126 19.61 -35.81 7.82
N TYR A 127 18.27 -35.75 7.78
CA TYR A 127 17.51 -34.50 7.75
C TYR A 127 17.14 -34.04 9.16
N ARG A 128 16.74 -34.97 10.05
CA ARG A 128 16.34 -34.64 11.43
C ARG A 128 17.47 -34.06 12.28
N ARG A 129 18.73 -34.39 11.97
CA ARG A 129 19.90 -33.80 12.64
C ARG A 129 20.01 -32.28 12.46
N LEU A 130 19.27 -31.70 11.51
CA LEU A 130 19.21 -30.27 11.23
C LEU A 130 17.98 -29.59 11.87
N ASP A 131 17.19 -30.29 12.68
CA ASP A 131 16.02 -29.72 13.34
C ASP A 131 16.40 -28.57 14.28
N THR A 132 15.53 -27.55 14.30
CA THR A 132 15.82 -26.28 14.95
C THR A 132 14.98 -26.01 16.19
N LEU A 133 14.13 -26.94 16.64
CA LEU A 133 13.33 -26.83 17.87
C LEU A 133 14.15 -26.32 19.07
N TRP A 134 15.24 -27.02 19.41
CA TRP A 134 16.05 -26.65 20.57
C TRP A 134 16.89 -25.39 20.34
N LEU A 135 17.20 -25.07 19.09
CA LEU A 135 17.80 -23.78 18.74
C LEU A 135 16.79 -22.65 19.00
N ALA A 136 15.52 -22.84 18.66
CA ALA A 136 14.47 -21.86 18.95
C ALA A 136 14.29 -21.64 20.46
N GLU A 137 14.41 -22.70 21.28
CA GLU A 137 14.39 -22.61 22.74
C GLU A 137 15.59 -21.80 23.30
N LEU A 138 16.80 -22.04 22.80
CA LEU A 138 17.98 -21.23 23.13
C LEU A 138 17.80 -19.75 22.73
N MET A 139 17.30 -19.52 21.52
CA MET A 139 17.02 -18.18 21.00
C MET A 139 15.98 -17.46 21.84
N LYS A 140 14.88 -18.13 22.22
CA LYS A 140 13.86 -17.60 23.12
C LYS A 140 14.46 -17.19 24.46
N GLY A 141 15.28 -18.06 25.08
CA GLY A 141 15.97 -17.74 26.34
C GLY A 141 16.84 -16.49 26.23
N LYS A 142 17.66 -16.39 25.17
CA LYS A 142 18.49 -15.21 24.91
C LYS A 142 17.67 -13.94 24.67
N ILE A 143 16.63 -14.02 23.84
CA ILE A 143 15.75 -12.87 23.55
C ILE A 143 15.09 -12.39 24.84
N LYS A 144 14.58 -13.29 25.69
CA LYS A 144 13.95 -12.91 26.96
C LYS A 144 14.93 -12.34 27.99
N SER A 145 16.20 -12.76 27.95
CA SER A 145 17.27 -12.14 28.74
C SER A 145 17.54 -10.69 28.29
N LEU A 146 17.61 -10.46 26.98
CA LEU A 146 17.87 -9.12 26.42
C LEU A 146 16.65 -8.19 26.44
N PHE A 147 15.46 -8.73 26.21
CA PHE A 147 14.20 -8.01 26.06
C PHE A 147 13.08 -8.68 26.89
N PRO A 148 13.07 -8.47 28.22
CA PRO A 148 12.16 -9.17 29.13
C PRO A 148 10.68 -8.91 28.84
N ASP A 149 10.33 -7.74 28.29
CA ASP A 149 8.93 -7.33 28.07
C ASP A 149 8.31 -7.90 26.80
N ILE A 150 9.10 -8.52 25.91
CA ILE A 150 8.60 -9.07 24.66
C ILE A 150 8.01 -10.46 24.88
N ARG A 151 6.84 -10.71 24.28
CA ARG A 151 6.28 -12.06 24.16
C ARG A 151 7.07 -12.83 23.10
N VAL A 152 7.54 -14.03 23.43
CA VAL A 152 8.30 -14.88 22.50
C VAL A 152 7.71 -16.29 22.53
N ASP A 153 7.05 -16.66 21.45
CA ASP A 153 6.44 -17.96 21.28
C ASP A 153 7.25 -18.80 20.28
N ILE A 154 7.33 -20.11 20.54
CA ILE A 154 7.96 -21.06 19.62
C ILE A 154 6.84 -21.86 18.98
N HIS A 155 6.85 -21.90 17.66
CA HIS A 155 5.95 -22.72 16.87
C HIS A 155 6.77 -23.75 16.11
N ALA A 156 6.66 -25.01 16.51
CA ALA A 156 7.44 -26.13 15.98
C ALA A 156 6.49 -27.28 15.64
N PRO A 157 5.78 -27.21 14.51
CA PRO A 157 4.81 -28.23 14.14
C PRO A 157 5.56 -29.51 13.78
N LYS A 158 4.98 -30.65 14.15
CA LYS A 158 5.58 -31.97 13.89
C LYS A 158 5.37 -32.41 12.45
N ILE A 159 6.04 -31.72 11.52
CA ILE A 159 5.86 -31.84 10.07
C ILE A 159 7.21 -32.05 9.41
N ASN A 160 7.24 -32.82 8.31
CA ASN A 160 8.44 -32.98 7.50
C ASN A 160 8.84 -31.62 6.91
N ALA A 161 10.11 -31.22 7.01
CA ALA A 161 10.59 -29.93 6.53
C ALA A 161 10.48 -29.75 5.00
N ASN A 162 10.19 -30.82 4.26
CA ASN A 162 9.92 -30.80 2.81
C ASN A 162 8.41 -30.90 2.46
N ASP A 163 7.52 -31.04 3.45
CA ASP A 163 6.07 -31.05 3.22
C ASP A 163 5.54 -29.61 3.09
N THR A 164 5.72 -29.05 1.90
CA THR A 164 5.26 -27.70 1.56
C THR A 164 3.77 -27.49 1.83
N SER A 165 2.93 -28.51 1.66
CA SER A 165 1.47 -28.36 1.85
C SER A 165 1.13 -28.25 3.33
N GLY A 166 1.62 -29.19 4.16
CA GLY A 166 1.42 -29.16 5.61
C GLY A 166 2.01 -27.90 6.25
N ILE A 167 3.21 -27.48 5.82
CA ILE A 167 3.84 -26.23 6.30
C ILE A 167 2.97 -25.02 5.96
N ARG A 168 2.42 -24.95 4.74
CA ARG A 168 1.57 -23.82 4.32
C ARG A 168 0.29 -23.75 5.13
N GLU A 169 -0.39 -24.88 5.35
CA GLU A 169 -1.65 -24.93 6.11
C GLU A 169 -1.45 -24.48 7.56
N GLU A 170 -0.37 -24.91 8.22
CA GLU A 170 -0.03 -24.46 9.58
C GLU A 170 0.33 -22.97 9.63
N LEU A 171 1.12 -22.49 8.67
CA LEU A 171 1.47 -21.07 8.58
C LEU A 171 0.24 -20.19 8.35
N GLU A 172 -0.67 -20.59 7.46
CA GLU A 172 -1.92 -19.88 7.21
C GLU A 172 -2.73 -19.73 8.50
N GLN A 173 -2.86 -20.79 9.30
CA GLN A 173 -3.59 -20.75 10.57
C GLN A 173 -2.91 -19.86 11.61
N LEU A 174 -1.58 -19.98 11.76
CA LEU A 174 -0.80 -19.18 12.70
C LEU A 174 -0.87 -17.69 12.36
N VAL A 175 -0.59 -17.36 11.10
CA VAL A 175 -0.55 -15.98 10.61
C VAL A 175 -1.94 -15.34 10.65
N LEU A 176 -3.00 -16.09 10.31
CA LEU A 176 -4.38 -15.62 10.42
C LEU A 176 -4.76 -15.31 11.86
N LYS A 177 -4.40 -16.17 12.81
CA LYS A 177 -4.68 -15.95 14.24
C LYS A 177 -4.04 -14.67 14.75
N GLU A 178 -2.76 -14.45 14.46
CA GLU A 178 -2.04 -13.23 14.87
C GLU A 178 -2.63 -11.97 14.25
N ALA A 179 -2.98 -12.02 12.97
CA ALA A 179 -3.65 -10.91 12.29
C ALA A 179 -5.00 -10.61 12.97
N LEU A 180 -5.84 -11.61 13.22
CA LEU A 180 -7.14 -11.45 13.88
C LEU A 180 -7.02 -10.90 15.32
N GLU A 181 -6.06 -11.40 16.11
CA GLU A 181 -5.80 -10.91 17.47
C GLU A 181 -5.34 -9.45 17.47
N ALA A 182 -4.62 -9.00 16.44
CA ALA A 182 -4.23 -7.60 16.31
C ALA A 182 -5.39 -6.68 15.87
N PHE A 183 -6.29 -7.16 15.01
CA PHE A 183 -7.42 -6.36 14.52
C PHE A 183 -8.55 -6.19 15.54
N TYR A 184 -8.67 -7.06 16.54
CA TYR A 184 -9.71 -7.01 17.57
C TYR A 184 -9.07 -6.83 18.97
N PRO A 185 -9.26 -5.68 19.66
CA PRO A 185 -10.48 -4.86 19.69
C PRO A 185 -10.34 -3.41 19.14
N ASN A 186 -9.16 -2.98 18.72
CA ASN A 186 -8.91 -1.60 18.29
C ASN A 186 -8.77 -1.50 16.76
N ASN A 187 -9.88 -1.30 16.07
CA ASN A 187 -9.99 -1.18 14.59
C ASN A 187 -9.14 -0.06 13.93
N ASN A 188 -8.35 0.70 14.70
CA ASN A 188 -7.62 1.88 14.22
C ASN A 188 -6.08 1.75 14.27
N GLU A 189 -5.51 0.68 14.83
CA GLU A 189 -4.06 0.47 14.78
C GLU A 189 -3.67 -0.35 13.54
N GLU A 190 -2.76 0.18 12.72
CA GLU A 190 -2.27 -0.50 11.52
C GLU A 190 -1.34 -1.65 11.95
N PHE A 191 -1.77 -2.90 11.73
CA PHE A 191 -0.92 -4.07 12.01
C PHE A 191 0.27 -4.11 11.06
N VAL A 192 1.48 -4.29 11.62
CA VAL A 192 2.72 -4.38 10.86
C VAL A 192 3.44 -5.68 11.19
N LEU A 193 3.55 -6.55 10.18
CA LEU A 193 4.21 -7.84 10.27
C LEU A 193 5.59 -7.78 9.62
N TRP A 194 6.62 -8.18 10.37
CA TRP A 194 7.93 -8.46 9.80
C TRP A 194 8.14 -9.97 9.72
N ILE A 195 8.72 -10.44 8.62
CA ILE A 195 9.18 -11.80 8.46
C ILE A 195 10.70 -11.80 8.26
N GLN A 196 11.40 -12.69 8.95
CA GLN A 196 12.78 -13.06 8.69
C GLN A 196 12.74 -14.54 8.30
N ASN A 197 13.24 -14.86 7.12
CA ASN A 197 13.18 -16.23 6.60
C ASN A 197 14.55 -16.82 6.20
N LYS A 198 15.65 -16.15 6.55
CA LYS A 198 16.99 -16.54 6.11
C LYS A 198 17.57 -17.62 7.01
N GLY A 199 17.99 -18.73 6.40
CA GLY A 199 18.72 -19.81 7.06
C GLY A 199 17.87 -21.03 7.46
N CYS A 200 16.56 -21.02 7.22
CA CYS A 200 15.71 -22.19 7.40
C CYS A 200 15.66 -23.08 6.14
N ALA A 201 14.92 -24.20 6.22
CA ALA A 201 14.70 -25.08 5.09
C ALA A 201 13.99 -24.34 3.94
N PRO A 202 14.36 -24.57 2.66
CA PRO A 202 13.78 -23.83 1.53
C PRO A 202 12.25 -23.89 1.43
N ALA A 203 11.62 -25.02 1.76
CA ALA A 203 10.17 -25.14 1.76
C ALA A 203 9.51 -24.25 2.82
N VAL A 204 10.11 -24.14 4.01
CA VAL A 204 9.65 -23.24 5.07
C VAL A 204 9.79 -21.78 4.64
N ALA A 205 10.97 -21.39 4.14
CA ALA A 205 11.22 -20.01 3.68
C ALA A 205 10.21 -19.58 2.62
N SER A 206 9.94 -20.45 1.64
CA SER A 206 8.98 -20.19 0.56
C SER A 206 7.53 -20.12 1.07
N CYS A 207 7.11 -21.02 1.96
CA CYS A 207 5.75 -20.98 2.51
C CYS A 207 5.50 -19.73 3.36
N VAL A 208 6.49 -19.31 4.16
CA VAL A 208 6.40 -18.07 4.95
C VAL A 208 6.25 -16.87 4.02
N GLU A 209 7.05 -16.78 2.95
CA GLU A 209 6.91 -15.72 1.96
C GLU A 209 5.54 -15.73 1.28
N ILE A 210 5.02 -16.89 0.87
CA ILE A 210 3.70 -16.99 0.22
C ILE A 210 2.58 -16.53 1.17
N CYS A 211 2.58 -17.01 2.42
CA CYS A 211 1.55 -16.65 3.40
C CYS A 211 1.62 -15.16 3.77
N ALA A 212 2.82 -14.64 3.95
CA ALA A 212 3.04 -13.21 4.23
C ALA A 212 2.64 -12.33 3.03
N ALA A 213 2.91 -12.79 1.80
CA ALA A 213 2.48 -12.10 0.57
C ALA A 213 0.95 -12.08 0.42
N ALA A 214 0.23 -13.11 0.90
CA ALA A 214 -1.23 -13.13 0.88
C ALA A 214 -1.85 -12.06 1.82
N LEU A 215 -1.14 -11.67 2.88
CA LEU A 215 -1.60 -10.69 3.86
C LEU A 215 -1.43 -9.23 3.46
N VAL A 216 -0.63 -8.91 2.43
CA VAL A 216 -0.24 -7.52 2.10
C VAL A 216 -1.42 -6.57 1.87
N ARG A 217 -2.62 -7.11 1.58
CA ARG A 217 -3.85 -6.33 1.41
C ARG A 217 -4.56 -5.97 2.71
N GLN A 218 -4.29 -6.70 3.79
CA GLN A 218 -4.91 -6.50 5.09
C GLN A 218 -3.98 -5.77 6.06
N CYS A 219 -2.66 -5.95 5.92
CA CYS A 219 -1.67 -5.33 6.80
C CYS A 219 -0.38 -4.95 6.06
N LYS A 220 0.49 -4.19 6.73
CA LYS A 220 1.83 -3.90 6.19
C LYS A 220 2.76 -5.06 6.48
N VAL A 221 3.33 -5.63 5.44
CA VAL A 221 4.22 -6.79 5.56
C VAL A 221 5.59 -6.45 4.97
N PHE A 222 6.63 -6.73 5.74
CA PHE A 222 8.02 -6.52 5.34
C PHE A 222 8.81 -7.81 5.50
N ASN A 223 9.66 -8.11 4.51
CA ASN A 223 10.76 -9.06 4.70
C ASN A 223 11.96 -8.31 5.29
N ALA A 224 12.38 -8.69 6.48
CA ALA A 224 13.57 -8.20 7.17
C ALA A 224 14.70 -9.22 6.97
N SER A 225 15.48 -9.03 5.91
CA SER A 225 16.56 -9.95 5.52
C SER A 225 17.91 -9.46 6.06
N PRO A 226 18.57 -10.21 6.97
CA PRO A 226 19.86 -9.79 7.52
C PRO A 226 20.96 -9.88 6.46
N ASP A 227 21.80 -8.86 6.40
CA ASP A 227 22.99 -8.87 5.55
C ASP A 227 23.99 -9.86 6.16
N GLU A 228 24.58 -10.76 5.34
CA GLU A 228 25.65 -11.60 5.87
C GLU A 228 26.86 -10.72 6.19
N PRO A 229 27.55 -10.93 7.33
CA PRO A 229 28.82 -10.28 7.56
C PRO A 229 29.79 -10.61 6.40
N PRO A 230 30.66 -9.66 5.99
CA PRO A 230 31.60 -9.85 4.88
C PRO A 230 32.44 -11.13 5.00
N GLU A 231 32.86 -11.45 6.22
CA GLU A 231 33.35 -12.76 6.61
C GLU A 231 32.46 -13.30 7.73
N PHE A 232 31.77 -14.41 7.49
CA PHE A 232 30.96 -15.04 8.54
C PHE A 232 31.81 -15.72 9.60
N PHE A 233 32.96 -16.26 9.18
CA PHE A 233 33.90 -16.98 10.04
C PHE A 233 35.28 -16.35 9.89
N THR A 234 35.78 -15.74 10.95
CA THR A 234 37.10 -15.09 10.96
C THR A 234 38.08 -15.90 11.81
N THR A 235 39.27 -16.13 11.28
CA THR A 235 40.36 -16.76 12.01
C THR A 235 41.05 -15.73 12.91
N LEU A 236 41.10 -16.02 14.21
CA LEU A 236 41.78 -15.21 15.21
C LEU A 236 43.29 -15.46 15.20
N GLU A 237 44.07 -14.59 15.86
CA GLU A 237 45.53 -14.68 15.93
C GLU A 237 46.05 -16.02 16.50
N ASN A 238 45.26 -16.65 17.38
CA ASN A 238 45.55 -17.95 17.97
C ASN A 238 45.18 -19.15 17.07
N GLY A 239 44.72 -18.90 15.83
CA GLY A 239 44.31 -19.92 14.87
C GLY A 239 42.89 -20.47 15.06
N THR A 240 42.18 -20.06 16.11
CA THR A 240 40.77 -20.44 16.30
C THR A 240 39.86 -19.63 15.37
N VAL A 241 38.70 -20.18 15.02
CA VAL A 241 37.75 -19.52 14.12
C VAL A 241 36.52 -19.08 14.91
N THR A 242 36.10 -17.83 14.75
CA THR A 242 34.91 -17.27 15.42
C THR A 242 33.84 -16.88 14.43
N ALA A 243 32.57 -17.07 14.79
CA ALA A 243 31.43 -16.57 14.03
C ALA A 243 31.21 -15.07 14.29
N ASN A 244 30.83 -14.35 13.24
CA ASN A 244 30.55 -12.91 13.28
C ASN A 244 29.05 -12.60 13.22
N TYR A 245 28.68 -11.42 13.72
CA TYR A 245 27.31 -10.92 13.72
C TYR A 245 26.99 -10.17 12.42
N SER A 246 25.75 -10.29 11.97
CA SER A 246 25.17 -9.32 11.04
C SER A 246 25.12 -7.94 11.68
N GLN A 247 25.53 -6.90 10.93
CA GLN A 247 25.57 -5.51 11.39
C GLN A 247 24.41 -4.67 10.82
N SER A 248 23.72 -5.18 9.80
CA SER A 248 22.66 -4.48 9.08
C SER A 248 21.68 -5.46 8.47
N PHE A 249 20.51 -4.97 8.08
CA PHE A 249 19.52 -5.76 7.38
C PHE A 249 18.76 -4.90 6.37
N GLN A 250 18.21 -5.56 5.36
CA GLN A 250 17.35 -4.95 4.38
C GLN A 250 15.90 -5.17 4.76
N ARG A 251 15.09 -4.10 4.67
CA ARG A 251 13.64 -4.16 4.88
C ARG A 251 12.93 -3.98 3.55
N ILE A 252 12.38 -5.05 3.02
CA ILE A 252 11.74 -5.10 1.71
C ILE A 252 10.22 -5.16 1.91
N PRO A 253 9.44 -4.15 1.46
CA PRO A 253 7.99 -4.21 1.52
C PRO A 253 7.48 -5.31 0.58
N MET A 254 6.76 -6.30 1.10
CA MET A 254 6.31 -7.43 0.29
C MET A 254 5.25 -7.05 -0.75
N GLY A 255 4.59 -5.90 -0.57
CA GLY A 255 3.72 -5.31 -1.57
C GLY A 255 4.42 -5.12 -2.93
N GLU A 256 5.73 -4.83 -2.93
CA GLU A 256 6.48 -4.53 -4.16
C GLU A 256 6.49 -5.68 -5.16
N TYR A 257 6.39 -6.94 -4.71
CA TYR A 257 6.28 -8.11 -5.59
C TYR A 257 5.09 -8.02 -6.54
N PHE A 258 4.02 -7.34 -6.13
CA PHE A 258 2.78 -7.22 -6.89
C PHE A 258 2.72 -5.99 -7.79
N TRP A 259 3.72 -5.08 -7.72
CA TRP A 259 3.68 -3.79 -8.41
C TRP A 259 3.42 -3.93 -9.92
N ALA A 260 4.14 -4.83 -10.60
CA ALA A 260 4.01 -4.99 -12.06
C ALA A 260 2.58 -5.36 -12.49
N LEU A 261 1.86 -6.15 -11.69
CA LEU A 261 0.48 -6.55 -11.96
C LEU A 261 -0.52 -5.49 -11.49
N GLU A 262 -0.34 -4.95 -10.29
CA GLU A 262 -1.28 -4.02 -9.68
C GLU A 262 -1.20 -2.62 -10.31
N LYS A 263 -0.04 -2.21 -10.84
CA LYS A 263 0.14 -0.97 -11.62
C LYS A 263 -0.84 -0.89 -12.79
N LEU A 264 -1.09 -2.00 -13.50
CA LEU A 264 -2.06 -2.03 -14.60
C LEU A 264 -3.50 -1.79 -14.11
N ARG A 265 -3.86 -2.34 -12.95
CA ARG A 265 -5.18 -2.13 -12.33
C ARG A 265 -5.33 -0.70 -11.82
N ILE A 266 -4.31 -0.17 -11.15
CA ILE A 266 -4.25 1.21 -10.69
C ILE A 266 -4.41 2.16 -11.87
N LYS A 267 -3.66 1.95 -12.97
CA LYS A 267 -3.76 2.76 -14.18
C LYS A 267 -5.16 2.70 -14.78
N SER A 268 -5.73 1.51 -14.95
CA SER A 268 -7.09 1.35 -15.49
C SER A 268 -8.15 2.04 -14.62
N ALA A 269 -8.06 1.91 -13.29
CA ALA A 269 -8.92 2.63 -12.35
C ALA A 269 -8.74 4.14 -12.50
N TRP A 270 -7.50 4.63 -12.58
CA TRP A 270 -7.18 6.04 -12.78
C TRP A 270 -7.73 6.60 -14.08
N GLU A 271 -7.59 5.90 -15.22
CA GLU A 271 -8.13 6.29 -16.53
C GLU A 271 -9.66 6.40 -16.54
N ARG A 272 -10.33 5.50 -15.80
CA ARG A 272 -11.77 5.56 -15.56
C ARG A 272 -12.16 6.63 -14.53
N GLY A 273 -11.19 7.28 -13.88
CA GLY A 273 -11.39 8.23 -12.79
C GLY A 273 -11.81 7.60 -11.47
N ASP A 274 -11.71 6.27 -11.33
CA ASP A 274 -12.02 5.53 -10.10
C ASP A 274 -10.87 5.62 -9.12
N PHE A 275 -10.70 6.82 -8.58
CA PHE A 275 -9.59 7.13 -7.70
C PHE A 275 -9.72 6.47 -6.33
N SER A 276 -10.93 6.10 -5.90
CA SER A 276 -11.14 5.29 -4.70
C SER A 276 -10.59 3.88 -4.91
N GLU A 277 -10.91 3.23 -6.03
CA GLU A 277 -10.31 1.93 -6.38
C GLU A 277 -8.80 2.05 -6.54
N ALA A 278 -8.31 3.07 -7.27
CA ALA A 278 -6.88 3.30 -7.43
C ALA A 278 -6.17 3.49 -6.08
N GLN A 279 -6.78 4.23 -5.15
CA GLN A 279 -6.23 4.45 -3.82
C GLN A 279 -6.16 3.15 -3.00
N ILE A 280 -7.16 2.27 -3.08
CA ILE A 280 -7.17 0.97 -2.41
C ILE A 280 -5.98 0.13 -2.91
N TRP A 281 -5.80 0.02 -4.23
CA TRP A 281 -4.66 -0.72 -4.78
C TRP A 281 -3.32 -0.07 -4.42
N LEU A 282 -3.23 1.27 -4.44
CA LEU A 282 -2.02 2.00 -4.06
C LEU A 282 -1.66 1.89 -2.57
N LYS A 283 -2.60 1.52 -1.69
CA LYS A 283 -2.36 1.44 -0.24
C LYS A 283 -1.23 0.47 0.10
N VAL A 284 -1.18 -0.67 -0.58
CA VAL A 284 -0.12 -1.69 -0.42
C VAL A 284 1.26 -1.17 -0.83
N HIS A 285 1.29 -0.18 -1.73
CA HIS A 285 2.50 0.44 -2.29
C HIS A 285 2.79 1.83 -1.70
N GLU A 286 2.08 2.24 -0.64
CA GLU A 286 2.15 3.59 -0.08
C GLU A 286 3.59 3.98 0.31
N THR A 287 4.41 3.03 0.75
CA THR A 287 5.81 3.29 1.11
C THR A 287 6.65 3.74 -0.09
N ARG A 288 6.42 3.16 -1.27
CA ARG A 288 7.18 3.45 -2.49
C ARG A 288 6.54 4.56 -3.33
N HIS A 289 5.20 4.61 -3.37
CA HIS A 289 4.43 5.58 -4.14
C HIS A 289 3.50 6.45 -3.26
N PRO A 290 4.02 7.10 -2.20
CA PRO A 290 3.19 7.87 -1.26
C PRO A 290 2.51 9.07 -1.92
N VAL A 291 3.16 9.65 -2.93
CA VAL A 291 2.64 10.82 -3.65
C VAL A 291 1.38 10.46 -4.43
N SER A 292 1.40 9.34 -5.17
CA SER A 292 0.28 8.87 -5.99
C SER A 292 -0.87 8.35 -5.13
N TYR A 293 -0.56 7.63 -4.03
CA TYR A 293 -1.57 7.19 -3.07
C TYR A 293 -2.36 8.39 -2.48
N LYS A 294 -1.65 9.43 -2.02
CA LYS A 294 -2.30 10.64 -1.50
C LYS A 294 -3.07 11.40 -2.57
N LEU A 295 -2.53 11.48 -3.79
CA LEU A 295 -3.22 12.14 -4.90
C LEU A 295 -4.51 11.42 -5.29
N ALA A 296 -4.51 10.09 -5.33
CA ALA A 296 -5.72 9.31 -5.58
C ALA A 296 -6.82 9.65 -4.57
N GLY A 297 -6.50 9.75 -3.27
CA GLY A 297 -7.46 10.17 -2.25
C GLY A 297 -8.00 11.60 -2.45
N LEU A 298 -7.17 12.53 -2.89
CA LEU A 298 -7.62 13.90 -3.23
C LEU A 298 -8.54 13.89 -4.45
N LEU A 299 -8.16 13.19 -5.52
CA LEU A 299 -8.95 13.09 -6.73
C LEU A 299 -10.28 12.34 -6.50
N ALA A 300 -10.32 11.37 -5.59
CA ALA A 300 -11.54 10.68 -5.18
C ALA A 300 -12.55 11.66 -4.58
N LYS A 301 -12.11 12.45 -3.57
CA LYS A 301 -12.94 13.51 -2.97
C LYS A 301 -13.43 14.51 -4.00
N TYR A 302 -12.53 14.94 -4.89
CA TYR A 302 -12.87 15.86 -5.97
C TYR A 302 -13.96 15.28 -6.89
N SER A 303 -13.82 14.02 -7.31
CA SER A 303 -14.79 13.35 -8.19
C SER A 303 -16.17 13.14 -7.53
N ASN A 304 -16.21 13.06 -6.20
CA ASN A 304 -17.44 12.97 -5.40
C ASN A 304 -18.08 14.33 -5.10
N GLY A 305 -17.45 15.44 -5.53
CA GLY A 305 -17.93 16.80 -5.22
C GLY A 305 -17.61 17.26 -3.80
N GLU A 306 -16.72 16.59 -3.08
CA GLU A 306 -16.32 16.91 -1.69
C GLU A 306 -15.23 18.00 -1.62
N SER A 307 -15.36 19.04 -2.44
CA SER A 307 -14.35 20.12 -2.58
C SER A 307 -14.57 21.27 -1.60
N ASN A 308 -14.50 20.99 -0.30
CA ASN A 308 -14.63 21.99 0.77
C ASN A 308 -13.28 22.62 1.18
N ASP A 309 -13.29 23.51 2.19
CA ASP A 309 -12.07 24.19 2.68
C ASP A 309 -10.98 23.20 3.16
N ASP A 310 -11.38 22.08 3.79
CA ASP A 310 -10.45 21.03 4.21
C ASP A 310 -9.79 20.34 3.01
N PHE A 311 -10.55 20.08 1.94
CA PHE A 311 -10.00 19.55 0.70
C PHE A 311 -8.91 20.46 0.12
N TYR A 312 -9.20 21.77 -0.03
CA TYR A 312 -8.22 22.70 -0.60
C TYR A 312 -6.99 22.89 0.28
N ARG A 313 -7.16 22.89 1.60
CA ARG A 313 -6.05 22.91 2.55
C ARG A 313 -5.15 21.68 2.37
N LYS A 314 -5.73 20.47 2.33
CA LYS A 314 -4.98 19.21 2.13
C LYS A 314 -4.30 19.16 0.77
N LEU A 315 -4.94 19.67 -0.28
CA LEU A 315 -4.34 19.78 -1.60
C LEU A 315 -3.13 20.73 -1.60
N LYS A 316 -3.25 21.89 -0.94
CA LYS A 316 -2.13 22.84 -0.78
C LYS A 316 -0.95 22.22 -0.03
N GLU A 317 -1.24 21.51 1.05
CA GLU A 317 -0.25 20.76 1.84
C GLU A 317 0.43 19.68 0.99
N TRP A 318 -0.33 18.93 0.19
CA TRP A 318 0.21 17.91 -0.71
C TRP A 318 1.14 18.52 -1.78
N VAL A 319 0.70 19.56 -2.50
CA VAL A 319 1.51 20.25 -3.54
C VAL A 319 2.82 20.79 -2.95
N SER A 320 2.80 21.22 -1.69
CA SER A 320 3.96 21.80 -1.01
C SER A 320 4.80 20.77 -0.24
N SER A 321 4.46 19.48 -0.33
CA SER A 321 5.12 18.43 0.45
C SER A 321 6.51 18.08 -0.09
N LYS A 322 7.42 17.69 0.82
CA LYS A 322 8.76 17.22 0.46
C LYS A 322 8.74 16.01 -0.45
N ASP A 323 7.72 15.14 -0.32
CA ASP A 323 7.62 13.93 -1.13
C ASP A 323 7.26 14.26 -2.58
N VAL A 324 6.37 15.23 -2.82
CA VAL A 324 6.09 15.74 -4.17
C VAL A 324 7.34 16.35 -4.79
N SER A 325 8.11 17.14 -4.03
CA SER A 325 9.35 17.75 -4.53
C SER A 325 10.44 16.77 -4.93
N LYS A 326 10.38 15.50 -4.48
CA LYS A 326 11.33 14.45 -4.90
C LYS A 326 11.02 13.87 -6.28
N VAL A 327 9.76 13.93 -6.72
CA VAL A 327 9.29 13.25 -7.95
C VAL A 327 8.73 14.23 -8.99
N VAL A 328 8.59 15.51 -8.64
CA VAL A 328 8.11 16.56 -9.54
C VAL A 328 9.09 17.72 -9.54
N ASN A 329 9.39 18.25 -10.73
CA ASN A 329 10.26 19.41 -10.87
C ASN A 329 9.62 20.68 -10.28
N SER A 330 10.47 21.63 -9.85
CA SER A 330 10.04 22.87 -9.20
C SER A 330 9.12 23.73 -10.07
N ALA A 331 9.36 23.78 -11.38
CA ALA A 331 8.55 24.58 -12.32
C ALA A 331 7.10 24.09 -12.39
N GLN A 332 6.88 22.78 -12.42
CA GLN A 332 5.55 22.17 -12.40
C GLN A 332 4.84 22.40 -11.06
N ILE A 333 5.57 22.34 -9.94
CA ILE A 333 5.02 22.64 -8.61
C ILE A 333 4.56 24.11 -8.52
N GLU A 334 5.37 25.07 -8.98
CA GLU A 334 4.98 26.49 -9.01
C GLU A 334 3.79 26.74 -9.94
N THR A 335 3.71 26.00 -11.05
CA THR A 335 2.54 25.99 -11.93
C THR A 335 1.30 25.54 -11.15
N TRP A 336 1.36 24.41 -10.43
CA TRP A 336 0.23 23.92 -9.63
C TRP A 336 -0.17 24.89 -8.52
N LYS A 337 0.78 25.52 -7.83
CA LYS A 337 0.48 26.56 -6.82
C LYS A 337 -0.27 27.73 -7.42
N THR A 338 0.16 28.19 -8.60
CA THR A 338 -0.50 29.28 -9.33
C THR A 338 -1.91 28.89 -9.77
N GLN A 339 -2.09 27.66 -10.28
CA GLN A 339 -3.39 27.14 -10.68
C GLN A 339 -4.32 26.97 -9.47
N LEU A 340 -3.80 26.51 -8.32
CA LEU A 340 -4.55 26.39 -7.08
C LEU A 340 -5.07 27.74 -6.58
N GLN A 341 -4.23 28.77 -6.60
CA GLN A 341 -4.64 30.13 -6.23
C GLN A 341 -5.74 30.65 -7.17
N LYS A 342 -5.58 30.47 -8.48
CA LYS A 342 -6.61 30.85 -9.47
C LYS A 342 -7.92 30.12 -9.28
N LEU A 343 -7.87 28.84 -8.92
CA LEU A 343 -9.05 28.03 -8.65
C LEU A 343 -9.83 28.58 -7.45
N GLN A 344 -9.13 29.04 -6.41
CA GLN A 344 -9.76 29.63 -5.22
C GLN A 344 -10.31 31.04 -5.47
N ASP A 345 -9.60 31.87 -6.25
CA ASP A 345 -9.96 33.28 -6.45
C ASP A 345 -10.98 33.50 -7.58
N ASN A 346 -11.12 32.56 -8.52
CA ASN A 346 -11.97 32.71 -9.69
C ASN A 346 -13.06 31.64 -9.76
N LYS A 347 -14.29 32.04 -9.43
CA LYS A 347 -15.48 31.17 -9.46
C LYS A 347 -15.75 30.54 -10.83
N ILE A 348 -15.48 31.25 -11.93
CA ILE A 348 -15.64 30.71 -13.28
C ILE A 348 -14.59 29.63 -13.54
N THR A 349 -13.32 29.87 -13.20
CA THR A 349 -12.25 28.87 -13.34
C THR A 349 -12.56 27.62 -12.52
N ASN A 350 -12.95 27.78 -11.25
CA ASN A 350 -13.36 26.66 -10.38
C ASN A 350 -14.48 25.83 -11.02
N LEU A 351 -15.49 26.49 -11.56
CA LEU A 351 -16.58 25.80 -12.23
C LEU A 351 -16.13 25.03 -13.48
N TRP A 352 -15.19 25.57 -14.25
CA TRP A 352 -14.60 24.87 -15.39
C TRP A 352 -13.74 23.66 -15.00
N GLU A 353 -13.17 23.60 -13.80
CA GLU A 353 -12.50 22.40 -13.28
C GLU A 353 -13.48 21.21 -13.23
N SER A 354 -14.76 21.47 -12.90
CA SER A 354 -15.79 20.42 -12.75
C SER A 354 -16.06 19.68 -14.07
N THR A 355 -15.62 20.23 -15.21
CA THR A 355 -15.67 19.53 -16.51
C THR A 355 -14.78 18.28 -16.55
N LEU A 356 -13.79 18.15 -15.68
CA LEU A 356 -13.05 16.90 -15.51
C LEU A 356 -13.96 15.80 -14.95
N ALA A 357 -14.71 16.06 -13.88
CA ALA A 357 -15.62 15.07 -13.30
C ALA A 357 -16.71 14.65 -14.31
N LEU A 358 -17.24 15.61 -15.07
CA LEU A 358 -18.14 15.33 -16.19
C LEU A 358 -17.49 14.38 -17.22
N GLN A 359 -16.26 14.67 -17.63
CA GLN A 359 -15.52 13.83 -18.58
C GLN A 359 -15.33 12.40 -18.05
N LEU A 360 -14.89 12.26 -16.80
CA LEU A 360 -14.65 10.95 -16.19
C LEU A 360 -15.94 10.13 -16.09
N THR A 361 -17.05 10.78 -15.74
CA THR A 361 -18.38 10.14 -15.67
C THR A 361 -18.86 9.66 -17.04
N LEU A 362 -18.61 10.44 -18.11
CA LEU A 362 -18.91 10.04 -19.49
C LEU A 362 -18.05 8.86 -19.94
N ASN A 363 -16.76 8.84 -19.58
CA ASN A 363 -15.85 7.73 -19.90
C ASN A 363 -16.30 6.41 -19.24
N ARG A 364 -17.03 6.46 -18.12
CA ARG A 364 -17.66 5.31 -17.48
C ARG A 364 -19.05 4.96 -18.03
N GLU A 365 -19.50 5.66 -19.07
CA GLU A 365 -20.83 5.51 -19.67
C GLU A 365 -22.00 5.77 -18.69
N ASN A 366 -21.75 6.50 -17.59
CA ASN A 366 -22.79 6.90 -16.65
C ASN A 366 -23.48 8.19 -17.13
N TYR A 367 -24.26 8.07 -18.21
CA TYR A 367 -24.83 9.21 -18.94
C TYR A 367 -25.83 10.03 -18.11
N THR A 368 -26.63 9.40 -17.26
CA THR A 368 -27.56 10.10 -16.36
C THR A 368 -26.81 11.05 -15.42
N THR A 369 -25.78 10.55 -14.73
CA THR A 369 -24.99 11.35 -13.79
C THR A 369 -24.23 12.45 -14.52
N ALA A 370 -23.61 12.13 -15.66
CA ALA A 370 -22.92 13.10 -16.50
C ALA A 370 -23.87 14.21 -16.98
N PHE A 371 -25.10 13.87 -17.40
CA PHE A 371 -26.07 14.85 -17.84
C PHE A 371 -26.49 15.79 -16.70
N ILE A 372 -26.75 15.26 -15.50
CA ILE A 372 -27.07 16.10 -14.33
C ILE A 372 -25.89 17.02 -13.95
N GLN A 373 -24.67 16.50 -13.92
CA GLN A 373 -23.46 17.31 -13.67
C GLN A 373 -23.30 18.42 -14.72
N PHE A 374 -23.53 18.10 -16.00
CA PHE A 374 -23.51 19.09 -17.08
C PHE A 374 -24.53 20.21 -16.86
N VAL A 375 -25.79 19.87 -16.52
CA VAL A 375 -26.83 20.87 -16.29
C VAL A 375 -26.54 21.71 -15.05
N GLN A 376 -25.96 21.12 -14.00
CA GLN A 376 -25.53 21.86 -12.81
C GLN A 376 -24.42 22.86 -13.15
N ILE A 377 -23.43 22.47 -13.96
CA ILE A 377 -22.37 23.37 -14.43
C ILE A 377 -22.96 24.51 -15.28
N LEU A 378 -23.89 24.17 -16.18
CA LEU A 378 -24.60 25.13 -17.03
C LEU A 378 -25.39 26.16 -16.21
N GLU A 379 -26.17 25.69 -15.23
CA GLU A 379 -26.96 26.53 -14.32
C GLU A 379 -26.07 27.50 -13.55
N GLN A 380 -24.97 27.01 -12.96
CA GLN A 380 -24.03 27.86 -12.22
C GLN A 380 -23.30 28.87 -13.13
N LEU A 381 -22.96 28.50 -14.37
CA LEU A 381 -22.36 29.43 -15.33
C LEU A 381 -23.34 30.55 -15.70
N LEU A 382 -24.61 30.20 -15.96
CA LEU A 382 -25.67 31.17 -16.23
C LEU A 382 -25.86 32.11 -15.04
N TYR A 383 -25.88 31.57 -13.83
CA TYR A 383 -26.00 32.36 -12.60
C TYR A 383 -24.83 33.35 -12.44
N LEU A 384 -23.59 32.89 -12.58
CA LEU A 384 -22.40 33.76 -12.51
C LEU A 384 -22.43 34.83 -13.61
N GLN A 385 -22.85 34.49 -14.84
CA GLN A 385 -23.02 35.47 -15.91
C GLN A 385 -24.10 36.51 -15.55
N SER A 386 -25.21 36.07 -14.96
CA SER A 386 -26.29 36.97 -14.54
C SER A 386 -25.85 38.02 -13.53
N ILE A 387 -24.99 37.62 -12.58
CA ILE A 387 -24.38 38.52 -11.61
C ILE A 387 -23.39 39.45 -12.31
N ASN A 388 -22.43 38.91 -13.05
CA ASN A 388 -21.35 39.67 -13.68
C ASN A 388 -21.86 40.71 -14.69
N GLN A 389 -22.97 40.40 -15.37
CA GLN A 389 -23.60 41.27 -16.36
C GLN A 389 -24.78 42.06 -15.81
N ILE A 390 -25.08 41.93 -14.51
CA ILE A 390 -26.11 42.66 -13.78
C ILE A 390 -27.48 42.53 -14.48
N TRP A 391 -27.91 41.29 -14.76
CA TRP A 391 -29.12 41.03 -15.55
C TRP A 391 -30.40 41.57 -14.92
N TYR A 392 -30.46 41.67 -13.58
CA TYR A 392 -31.63 42.19 -12.87
C TYR A 392 -31.88 43.68 -13.15
N THR A 393 -30.84 44.52 -13.28
CA THR A 393 -31.03 45.96 -13.61
C THR A 393 -31.45 46.15 -15.06
N LYS A 394 -31.11 45.19 -15.92
CA LYS A 394 -31.47 45.17 -17.34
C LYS A 394 -32.86 44.59 -17.61
N GLY A 395 -33.57 44.15 -16.56
CA GLY A 395 -34.90 43.55 -16.68
C GLY A 395 -34.89 42.17 -17.35
N TRP A 396 -33.74 41.50 -17.44
CA TRP A 396 -33.63 40.17 -18.05
C TRP A 396 -33.98 39.05 -17.07
N ILE A 397 -33.90 39.34 -15.76
CA ILE A 397 -34.34 38.46 -14.67
C ILE A 397 -35.11 39.30 -13.63
N VAL A 398 -36.08 38.67 -12.95
CA VAL A 398 -36.90 39.30 -11.92
C VAL A 398 -36.07 39.69 -10.69
N ARG A 399 -36.24 40.93 -10.21
CA ARG A 399 -35.44 41.53 -9.12
C ARG A 399 -35.79 41.00 -7.72
N ASP A 400 -37.03 40.56 -7.51
CA ASP A 400 -37.59 40.33 -6.17
C ASP A 400 -37.47 38.89 -5.64
N LYS A 401 -36.69 38.03 -6.33
CA LYS A 401 -36.36 36.68 -5.86
C LYS A 401 -34.90 36.63 -5.42
N ASN A 402 -34.66 36.04 -4.23
CA ASN A 402 -33.31 35.88 -3.68
C ASN A 402 -32.41 35.02 -4.60
N GLU A 403 -32.99 34.06 -5.34
CA GLU A 403 -32.26 33.19 -6.27
C GLU A 403 -33.11 32.90 -7.53
N PRO A 404 -32.58 33.14 -8.75
CA PRO A 404 -33.28 32.83 -9.99
C PRO A 404 -33.25 31.33 -10.30
N THR A 405 -34.37 30.79 -10.75
CA THR A 405 -34.50 29.40 -11.21
C THR A 405 -33.74 29.16 -12.52
N LEU A 406 -33.39 27.91 -12.83
CA LEU A 406 -32.81 27.55 -14.14
C LEU A 406 -33.64 28.06 -15.34
N ALA A 407 -34.97 28.08 -15.23
CA ALA A 407 -35.84 28.61 -16.28
C ALA A 407 -35.64 30.11 -16.48
N GLU A 408 -35.60 30.88 -15.39
CA GLU A 408 -35.37 32.33 -15.41
C GLU A 408 -33.95 32.66 -15.90
N LEU A 409 -32.96 31.85 -15.50
CA LEU A 409 -31.57 31.97 -15.98
C LEU A 409 -31.45 31.73 -17.49
N ILE A 410 -32.13 30.70 -18.02
CA ILE A 410 -32.17 30.43 -19.47
C ILE A 410 -32.84 31.58 -20.21
N GLN A 411 -34.00 32.05 -19.71
CA GLN A 411 -34.72 33.17 -20.32
C GLN A 411 -33.87 34.45 -20.35
N GLY A 412 -33.24 34.79 -19.22
CA GLY A 412 -32.35 35.93 -19.12
C GLY A 412 -31.16 35.84 -20.09
N TRP A 413 -30.60 34.65 -20.27
CA TRP A 413 -29.53 34.43 -21.25
C TRP A 413 -30.02 34.58 -22.70
N CYS A 414 -31.20 34.07 -23.04
CA CYS A 414 -31.79 34.26 -24.36
C CYS A 414 -32.03 35.75 -24.66
N LEU A 415 -32.51 36.53 -23.68
CA LEU A 415 -32.67 37.98 -23.81
C LEU A 415 -31.32 38.69 -23.99
N TYR A 416 -30.32 38.33 -23.18
CA TYR A 416 -28.95 38.86 -23.30
C TYR A 416 -28.36 38.62 -24.70
N LYS A 417 -28.51 37.41 -25.23
CA LYS A 417 -28.02 37.01 -26.57
C LYS A 417 -28.95 37.45 -27.71
N LYS A 418 -30.10 38.05 -27.41
CA LYS A 418 -31.16 38.45 -28.37
C LYS A 418 -31.67 37.26 -29.21
N PHE A 419 -31.74 36.08 -28.61
CA PHE A 419 -32.34 34.91 -29.24
C PHE A 419 -33.86 34.99 -29.16
N LYS A 420 -34.52 34.84 -30.31
CA LYS A 420 -35.98 34.64 -30.38
C LYS A 420 -36.36 33.25 -29.86
N GLU A 421 -37.62 33.05 -29.48
CA GLU A 421 -38.11 31.77 -28.94
C GLU A 421 -37.94 30.60 -29.92
N ASP A 422 -38.05 30.86 -31.23
CA ASP A 422 -37.89 29.87 -32.29
C ASP A 422 -36.43 29.49 -32.57
N ASN A 423 -35.47 30.21 -31.97
CA ASN A 423 -34.04 29.96 -32.12
C ASN A 423 -33.64 28.58 -31.59
N LYS A 424 -32.80 27.87 -32.34
CA LYS A 424 -32.31 26.53 -31.99
C LYS A 424 -31.64 26.45 -30.61
N TRP A 425 -30.94 27.50 -30.17
CA TRP A 425 -30.34 27.56 -28.83
C TRP A 425 -31.39 27.70 -27.72
N SER A 426 -32.41 28.52 -27.94
CA SER A 426 -33.54 28.65 -26.99
C SER A 426 -34.23 27.30 -26.79
N LYS A 427 -34.56 26.61 -27.90
CA LYS A 427 -35.21 25.29 -27.86
C LYS A 427 -34.32 24.22 -27.21
N LEU A 428 -33.02 24.20 -27.53
CA LEU A 428 -32.05 23.29 -26.93
C LEU A 428 -32.02 23.44 -25.40
N MET A 429 -31.88 24.67 -24.90
CA MET A 429 -31.83 24.93 -23.45
C MET A 429 -33.15 24.54 -22.76
N GLY A 430 -34.28 24.77 -23.44
CA GLY A 430 -35.60 24.30 -23.00
C GLY A 430 -35.66 22.77 -22.85
N ASP A 431 -35.18 22.03 -23.84
CA ASP A 431 -35.14 20.57 -23.82
C ASP A 431 -34.16 20.03 -22.76
N ILE A 432 -32.99 20.67 -22.59
CA ILE A 432 -32.04 20.33 -21.53
C ILE A 432 -32.70 20.45 -20.15
N ARG A 433 -33.38 21.56 -19.88
CA ARG A 433 -34.12 21.78 -18.63
C ARG A 433 -35.21 20.74 -18.43
N LYS A 434 -36.00 20.44 -19.47
CA LYS A 434 -37.08 19.45 -19.40
C LYS A 434 -36.54 18.06 -19.06
N ASN A 435 -35.50 17.61 -19.76
CA ASN A 435 -34.88 16.30 -19.50
C ASN A 435 -34.29 16.24 -18.09
N ARG A 436 -33.63 17.30 -17.61
CA ARG A 436 -33.12 17.36 -16.23
C ARG A 436 -34.24 17.23 -15.20
N ASN A 437 -35.37 17.89 -15.44
CA ASN A 437 -36.53 17.80 -14.56
C ASN A 437 -37.14 16.39 -14.55
N GLN A 438 -37.22 15.72 -15.69
CA GLN A 438 -37.70 14.33 -15.75
C GLN A 438 -36.76 13.39 -14.99
N ILE A 439 -35.45 13.48 -15.20
CA ILE A 439 -34.46 12.67 -14.45
C ILE A 439 -34.59 12.88 -12.93
N ILE A 440 -34.68 14.14 -12.48
CA ILE A 440 -34.66 14.46 -11.04
C ILE A 440 -36.02 14.20 -10.37
N HIS A 441 -37.13 14.56 -11.01
CA HIS A 441 -38.46 14.50 -10.38
C HIS A 441 -39.18 13.18 -10.66
N GLU A 442 -38.90 12.52 -11.78
CA GLU A 442 -39.56 11.28 -12.20
C GLU A 442 -38.62 10.07 -12.07
N GLY A 443 -37.34 10.28 -11.76
CA GLY A 443 -36.36 9.20 -11.59
C GLY A 443 -35.96 8.51 -12.90
N GLU A 444 -36.20 9.16 -14.05
CA GLU A 444 -35.83 8.61 -15.35
C GLU A 444 -34.31 8.51 -15.51
N SER A 445 -33.85 7.46 -16.22
CA SER A 445 -32.45 7.35 -16.65
C SER A 445 -32.32 7.68 -18.14
N VAL A 446 -31.15 8.19 -18.53
CA VAL A 446 -30.83 8.49 -19.93
C VAL A 446 -29.61 7.72 -20.39
N ASN A 447 -29.64 7.27 -21.64
CA ASN A 447 -28.50 6.65 -22.32
C ASN A 447 -27.84 7.60 -23.33
N ALA A 448 -26.75 7.16 -23.94
CA ALA A 448 -25.98 7.93 -24.91
C ALA A 448 -26.83 8.53 -26.05
N LYS A 449 -27.74 7.72 -26.61
CA LYS A 449 -28.60 8.12 -27.72
C LYS A 449 -29.59 9.20 -27.28
N GLN A 450 -30.27 8.99 -26.15
CA GLN A 450 -31.23 9.97 -25.61
C GLN A 450 -30.57 11.31 -25.32
N VAL A 451 -29.34 11.31 -24.78
CA VAL A 451 -28.57 12.53 -24.57
C VAL A 451 -28.22 13.18 -25.91
N GLY A 452 -27.73 12.43 -26.90
CA GLY A 452 -27.42 12.94 -28.24
C GLY A 452 -28.64 13.53 -28.96
N ASP A 453 -29.81 12.90 -28.81
CA ASP A 453 -31.06 13.31 -29.45
C ASP A 453 -31.54 14.70 -29.00
N ILE A 454 -31.15 15.16 -27.80
CA ILE A 454 -31.43 16.53 -27.33
C ILE A 454 -30.82 17.58 -28.27
N TRP A 455 -29.59 17.35 -28.74
CA TRP A 455 -28.94 18.23 -29.73
C TRP A 455 -29.42 17.93 -31.15
N ALA A 456 -29.66 16.65 -31.49
CA ALA A 456 -30.08 16.22 -32.82
C ALA A 456 -31.38 16.89 -33.27
N LYS A 457 -32.39 16.97 -32.37
CA LYS A 457 -33.70 17.56 -32.63
C LYS A 457 -33.66 19.01 -33.14
N HIS A 458 -32.59 19.74 -32.83
CA HIS A 458 -32.42 21.14 -33.18
C HIS A 458 -31.34 21.37 -34.25
N ASN A 459 -30.95 20.32 -34.98
CA ASN A 459 -29.97 20.36 -36.09
C ASN A 459 -28.60 20.94 -35.67
N PHE A 460 -28.10 20.54 -34.50
CA PHE A 460 -26.72 20.88 -34.11
C PHE A 460 -25.70 20.01 -34.84
N GLU A 461 -24.66 20.65 -35.37
CA GLU A 461 -23.55 19.95 -36.03
C GLU A 461 -22.78 19.05 -35.06
N GLY A 462 -22.24 17.95 -35.57
CA GLY A 462 -21.41 17.03 -34.79
C GLY A 462 -22.17 15.90 -34.08
N VAL A 463 -23.50 15.87 -34.17
CA VAL A 463 -24.30 14.70 -33.78
C VAL A 463 -24.05 13.58 -34.78
N LYS A 464 -23.47 12.47 -34.33
CA LYS A 464 -23.24 11.27 -35.13
C LYS A 464 -23.82 10.04 -34.43
N ILE A 465 -24.23 9.06 -35.23
CA ILE A 465 -24.73 7.76 -34.79
C ILE A 465 -23.68 6.69 -35.18
N PRO A 466 -23.24 5.82 -34.25
CA PRO A 466 -23.60 5.78 -32.83
C PRO A 466 -23.03 6.98 -32.06
N THR A 467 -23.77 7.45 -31.05
CA THR A 467 -23.34 8.55 -30.18
C THR A 467 -22.34 8.01 -29.16
N THR A 468 -21.10 8.52 -29.16
CA THR A 468 -20.03 8.10 -28.24
C THR A 468 -19.85 9.09 -27.07
N PRO A 469 -19.18 8.71 -25.97
CA PRO A 469 -18.83 9.61 -24.87
C PRO A 469 -18.12 10.89 -25.34
N GLU A 470 -17.21 10.81 -26.32
CA GLU A 470 -16.48 11.95 -26.87
C GLU A 470 -17.40 12.91 -27.63
N ILE A 471 -18.38 12.37 -28.35
CA ILE A 471 -19.38 13.17 -29.06
C ILE A 471 -20.23 13.94 -28.05
N ILE A 472 -20.78 13.25 -27.05
CA ILE A 472 -21.60 13.86 -25.99
C ILE A 472 -20.81 14.92 -25.23
N LYS A 473 -19.57 14.62 -24.85
CA LYS A 473 -18.67 15.58 -24.21
C LYS A 473 -18.49 16.83 -25.08
N LYS A 474 -18.26 16.69 -26.38
CA LYS A 474 -18.11 17.84 -27.28
C LYS A 474 -19.38 18.69 -27.32
N LEU A 475 -20.55 18.06 -27.43
CA LEU A 475 -21.85 18.76 -27.42
C LEU A 475 -22.07 19.54 -26.12
N MET A 476 -21.84 18.90 -24.97
CA MET A 476 -21.94 19.52 -23.65
C MET A 476 -20.96 20.68 -23.49
N ILE A 477 -19.67 20.45 -23.76
CA ILE A 477 -18.62 21.48 -23.64
C ILE A 477 -18.88 22.66 -24.58
N ASN A 478 -19.30 22.41 -25.82
CA ASN A 478 -19.64 23.49 -26.76
C ASN A 478 -20.82 24.32 -26.25
N THR A 479 -21.82 23.67 -25.65
CA THR A 479 -22.95 24.38 -25.02
C THR A 479 -22.48 25.26 -23.86
N LEU A 480 -21.57 24.78 -22.99
CA LEU A 480 -21.00 25.59 -21.91
C LEU A 480 -20.18 26.79 -22.44
N LYS A 481 -19.44 26.59 -23.54
CA LYS A 481 -18.65 27.66 -24.18
C LYS A 481 -19.50 28.81 -24.73
N GLU A 482 -20.74 28.54 -25.13
CA GLU A 482 -21.66 29.60 -25.56
C GLU A 482 -22.14 30.49 -24.40
N ILE A 483 -22.15 29.94 -23.18
CA ILE A 483 -22.53 30.67 -21.97
C ILE A 483 -21.38 31.54 -21.48
N SER A 484 -20.16 30.97 -21.42
CA SER A 484 -18.99 31.64 -20.87
C SER A 484 -17.72 31.22 -21.60
N THR A 485 -16.79 32.17 -21.76
CA THR A 485 -15.44 31.87 -22.28
C THR A 485 -14.73 30.88 -21.33
N PRO A 486 -14.24 29.74 -21.83
CA PRO A 486 -13.49 28.80 -21.01
C PRO A 486 -12.11 29.37 -20.69
N PRO A 487 -11.53 29.07 -19.50
CA PRO A 487 -10.11 29.23 -19.30
C PRO A 487 -9.35 28.29 -20.25
N ASN A 488 -8.05 28.57 -20.48
CA ASN A 488 -7.19 27.61 -21.15
C ASN A 488 -7.19 26.30 -20.33
N PHE A 489 -7.59 25.17 -20.92
CA PHE A 489 -7.68 23.90 -20.22
C PHE A 489 -6.33 23.39 -19.69
N HIS A 490 -5.20 23.84 -20.27
CA HIS A 490 -3.86 23.57 -19.73
C HIS A 490 -3.59 24.32 -18.40
N ASN A 491 -4.39 25.32 -18.07
CA ASN A 491 -4.31 26.06 -16.81
C ASN A 491 -5.21 25.49 -15.71
N LEU A 492 -5.91 24.38 -15.97
CA LEU A 492 -6.78 23.74 -14.98
C LEU A 492 -5.97 22.77 -14.11
N LEU A 493 -6.01 22.96 -12.79
CA LEU A 493 -5.25 22.21 -11.81
C LEU A 493 -5.66 20.74 -11.80
N MET A 494 -6.95 20.43 -11.68
CA MET A 494 -7.39 19.05 -11.49
C MET A 494 -7.09 18.21 -12.71
N ARG A 495 -7.22 18.82 -13.89
CA ARG A 495 -6.82 18.19 -15.16
C ARG A 495 -5.31 17.94 -15.20
N SER A 496 -4.50 18.90 -14.78
CA SER A 496 -3.05 18.74 -14.73
C SER A 496 -2.62 17.63 -13.75
N LEU A 497 -3.24 17.57 -12.57
CA LEU A 497 -2.98 16.55 -11.56
C LEU A 497 -3.40 15.15 -12.04
N TYR A 498 -4.58 15.04 -12.66
CA TYR A 498 -5.06 13.81 -13.28
C TYR A 498 -4.07 13.28 -14.33
N GLN A 499 -3.63 14.14 -15.25
CA GLN A 499 -2.68 13.79 -16.30
C GLN A 499 -1.31 13.42 -15.75
N TRP A 500 -0.82 14.18 -14.77
CA TRP A 500 0.44 13.86 -14.10
C TRP A 500 0.38 12.50 -13.42
N GLY A 501 -0.72 12.16 -12.74
CA GLY A 501 -0.90 10.86 -12.11
C GLY A 501 -0.83 9.71 -13.11
N LEU A 502 -1.45 9.86 -14.29
CA LEU A 502 -1.34 8.87 -15.38
C LEU A 502 0.10 8.72 -15.86
N GLN A 503 0.77 9.84 -16.16
CA GLN A 503 2.16 9.82 -16.62
C GLN A 503 3.08 9.18 -15.59
N TYR A 504 2.93 9.54 -14.31
CA TYR A 504 3.70 8.95 -13.23
C TYR A 504 3.49 7.44 -13.15
N LEU A 505 2.24 6.96 -13.28
CA LEU A 505 1.94 5.53 -13.29
C LEU A 505 2.52 4.84 -14.51
N GLU A 506 2.63 5.49 -15.67
CA GLU A 506 3.30 4.95 -16.86
C GLU A 506 4.81 4.79 -16.64
N ASP A 507 5.45 5.82 -16.07
CA ASP A 507 6.90 5.89 -15.92
C ASP A 507 7.43 5.09 -14.72
N ALA A 508 6.61 4.92 -13.68
CA ALA A 508 7.01 4.25 -12.43
C ALA A 508 7.36 2.77 -12.69
N SER A 509 8.66 2.46 -12.69
CA SER A 509 9.22 1.14 -12.96
C SER A 509 8.96 0.14 -11.83
#